data_AF-A0A0H3F5L7-F1
#
_entry.id   AF-A0A0H3F5L7-F1
#
_cell.length_a   1.000
_cell.length_b   1.000
_cell.length_c   1.000
_cell.angle_alpha   90.00
_cell.angle_beta   90.00
_cell.angle_gamma   90.00
#
_symmetry.space_group_name_H-M   'P 1'
#
loop_
_entity.id
_entity.type
_entity.pdbx_description
1 polymer ?
#
loop_
_entity_poly.entity_id
_entity_poly.type
_entity_poly.pdbx_seq_one_letter_code
_entity_poly.pdbx_strand_id
1 'polypeptide(L)'
;MEEAKKVKSVHPLALEGSRTKRGGVVRVQEREDHIYFGEGRHRLAHVGDEVVYPDGSVSCIVSGAGYGFAYRGFPAAIIGSEAENGDVIEWLPDTGIAAEIHVPEEGIEGFLVRGYSAPWK
;
A
#
# COMPACT_ATOMS: atom_id res chain seq x y z
N MET A 1 -19.41 -24.87 -8.61
CA MET A 1 -17.99 -24.57 -8.33
C MET A 1 -17.73 -23.25 -9.01
N GLU A 2 -17.39 -22.21 -8.24
CA GLU A 2 -17.04 -20.90 -8.81
C GLU A 2 -15.68 -21.07 -9.50
N GLU A 3 -15.62 -20.83 -10.81
CA GLU A 3 -14.36 -20.83 -11.54
C GLU A 3 -13.43 -19.79 -10.90
N ALA A 4 -12.22 -20.21 -10.53
CA ALA A 4 -11.23 -19.28 -10.01
C ALA A 4 -10.95 -18.22 -11.08
N LYS A 5 -11.32 -16.97 -10.78
CA LYS A 5 -11.06 -15.83 -11.66
C LYS A 5 -9.57 -15.77 -11.98
N LYS A 6 -9.27 -15.58 -13.26
CA LYS A 6 -7.89 -15.53 -13.76
C LYS A 6 -7.18 -14.28 -13.20
N VAL A 7 -6.00 -14.49 -12.61
CA VAL A 7 -5.19 -13.43 -12.00
C VAL A 7 -4.32 -12.77 -13.07
N LYS A 8 -4.36 -11.44 -13.13
CA LYS A 8 -3.56 -10.59 -14.03
C LYS A 8 -2.21 -10.20 -13.43
N SER A 9 -2.20 -9.82 -12.14
CA SER A 9 -0.98 -9.46 -11.42
C SER A 9 -1.13 -9.71 -9.93
N VAL A 10 0.01 -9.81 -9.23
CA VAL A 10 0.08 -9.98 -7.78
C VAL A 10 0.97 -8.89 -7.22
N HIS A 11 0.48 -8.19 -6.19
CA HIS A 11 1.16 -7.04 -5.59
C HIS A 11 1.25 -7.20 -4.07
N PRO A 12 2.46 -7.22 -3.50
CA PRO A 12 2.62 -7.24 -2.06
C PRO A 12 2.10 -5.96 -1.39
N LEU A 13 1.49 -6.11 -0.21
CA LEU A 13 1.10 -5.02 0.67
C LEU A 13 2.34 -4.31 1.21
N ALA A 14 2.35 -2.99 1.14
CA ALA A 14 3.43 -2.18 1.68
C ALA A 14 3.30 -2.07 3.21
N LEU A 15 4.42 -2.23 3.90
CA LEU A 15 4.53 -2.11 5.35
C LEU A 15 5.32 -0.86 5.71
N GLU A 16 5.26 -0.45 6.97
CA GLU A 16 6.21 0.50 7.53
C GLU A 16 7.66 0.08 7.22
N GLY A 17 8.47 1.03 6.74
CA GLY A 17 9.85 0.75 6.33
C GLY A 17 10.01 0.31 4.87
N SER A 18 8.91 0.14 4.12
CA SER A 18 8.96 -0.04 2.66
C SER A 18 9.66 1.13 1.98
N ARG A 19 10.29 0.90 0.83
CA ARG A 19 11.12 1.91 0.16
C ARG A 19 10.63 2.22 -1.25
N THR A 20 10.79 3.49 -1.62
CA THR A 20 10.49 4.04 -2.94
C THR A 20 11.73 4.13 -3.83
N LYS A 21 11.55 4.24 -5.16
CA LYS A 21 12.65 4.25 -6.16
C LYS A 21 13.72 5.29 -5.86
N ARG A 22 13.33 6.46 -5.37
CA ARG A 22 14.27 7.56 -5.06
C ARG A 22 14.81 7.51 -3.62
N GLY A 23 14.61 6.39 -2.92
CA GLY A 23 15.18 6.14 -1.60
C GLY A 23 14.35 6.66 -0.43
N GLY A 24 13.10 7.09 -0.66
CA GLY A 24 12.18 7.45 0.40
C GLY A 24 11.69 6.22 1.17
N VAL A 25 11.45 6.37 2.47
CA VAL A 25 11.04 5.31 3.39
C VAL A 25 9.62 5.58 3.89
N VAL A 26 8.74 4.59 3.77
CA VAL A 26 7.36 4.66 4.24
C VAL A 26 7.32 4.72 5.75
N ARG A 27 6.60 5.70 6.27
CA ARG A 27 6.33 5.91 7.69
C ARG A 27 4.83 5.88 7.93
N VAL A 28 4.38 4.87 8.67
CA VAL A 28 2.98 4.75 9.08
C VAL A 28 2.72 5.76 10.21
N GLN A 29 1.73 6.62 10.02
CA GLN A 29 1.36 7.59 11.06
C GLN A 29 0.71 6.86 12.22
N GLU A 30 0.91 7.33 13.46
CA GLU A 30 0.20 6.74 14.60
C GLU A 30 -1.30 6.99 14.52
N ARG A 31 -2.07 5.92 14.64
CA ARG A 31 -3.54 5.90 14.72
C ARG A 31 -3.93 4.83 15.72
N GLU A 32 -5.09 4.95 16.35
CA GLU A 32 -5.52 4.01 17.42
C GLU A 32 -5.68 2.56 16.93
N ASP A 33 -5.76 2.34 15.63
CA ASP A 33 -6.29 1.12 15.04
C ASP A 33 -5.51 0.66 13.80
N HIS A 34 -4.25 0.30 14.01
CA HIS A 34 -3.42 -0.26 12.95
C HIS A 34 -3.71 -1.74 12.67
N ILE A 35 -3.60 -2.12 11.40
CA ILE A 35 -3.44 -3.53 11.02
C ILE A 35 -1.97 -3.89 11.17
N TYR A 36 -1.71 -4.97 11.91
CA TYR A 36 -0.37 -5.50 12.13
C TYR A 36 -0.17 -6.86 11.49
N PHE A 37 1.04 -7.11 11.01
CA PHE A 37 1.55 -8.39 10.55
C PHE A 37 2.72 -8.84 11.42
N GLY A 38 3.06 -10.14 11.36
CA GLY A 38 4.23 -10.70 12.05
C GLY A 38 4.22 -10.52 13.55
N GLU A 39 3.21 -11.10 14.21
CA GLU A 39 3.06 -11.04 15.67
C GLU A 39 3.02 -9.61 16.22
N GLY A 40 2.43 -8.67 15.48
CA GLY A 40 2.29 -7.28 15.93
C GLY A 40 3.46 -6.37 15.58
N ARG A 41 4.46 -6.83 14.81
CA ARG A 41 5.70 -6.07 14.58
C ARG A 41 5.67 -5.14 13.38
N HIS A 42 4.80 -5.41 12.40
CA HIS A 42 4.82 -4.69 11.13
C HIS A 42 3.49 -4.03 10.85
N ARG A 43 3.48 -2.71 10.77
CA ARG A 43 2.28 -1.92 10.48
C ARG A 43 2.03 -1.89 8.99
N LEU A 44 0.78 -2.11 8.59
CA LEU A 44 0.32 -1.90 7.22
C LEU A 44 0.32 -0.42 6.89
N ALA A 45 0.88 -0.05 5.74
CA ALA A 45 0.79 1.30 5.22
C ALA A 45 -0.50 1.52 4.42
N HIS A 46 -1.01 2.74 4.46
CA HIS A 46 -2.22 3.15 3.75
C HIS A 46 -1.98 4.40 2.90
N VAL A 47 -2.88 4.65 1.96
CA VAL A 47 -2.99 5.96 1.31
C VAL A 47 -3.14 7.05 2.38
N GLY A 48 -2.32 8.09 2.26
CA GLY A 48 -2.20 9.18 3.22
C GLY A 48 -1.07 9.03 4.24
N ASP A 49 -0.44 7.85 4.36
CA ASP A 49 0.79 7.71 5.15
C ASP A 49 1.97 8.42 4.48
N GLU A 50 3.01 8.70 5.25
CA GLU A 50 4.15 9.51 4.80
C GLU A 50 5.25 8.67 4.15
N VAL A 51 5.99 9.30 3.26
CA VAL A 51 7.27 8.83 2.71
C VAL A 51 8.31 9.87 3.04
N VAL A 52 9.30 9.49 3.84
CA VAL A 52 10.38 10.37 4.30
C VAL A 52 11.64 10.10 3.47
N TYR A 53 12.23 11.14 2.91
CA TYR A 53 13.39 11.04 2.02
C TYR A 53 14.71 11.34 2.75
N PRO A 54 15.86 10.91 2.19
CA PRO A 54 17.18 11.17 2.78
C PRO A 54 17.52 12.66 2.94
N ASP A 55 16.94 13.53 2.12
CA ASP A 55 17.10 14.98 2.21
C ASP A 55 16.20 15.63 3.27
N GLY A 56 15.39 14.83 3.97
CA GLY A 56 14.43 15.27 4.97
C GLY A 56 13.09 15.75 4.40
N SER A 57 12.93 15.76 3.07
CA SER A 57 11.61 16.04 2.47
C SER A 57 10.63 14.92 2.79
N VAL A 58 9.35 15.28 2.84
CA VAL A 58 8.25 14.35 3.13
C VAL A 58 7.23 14.47 2.00
N SER A 59 6.72 13.33 1.57
CA SER A 59 5.62 13.21 0.62
C SER A 59 4.56 12.28 1.19
N CYS A 60 3.33 12.33 0.68
CA CYS A 60 2.27 11.41 1.10
C CYS A 60 2.07 10.29 0.08
N ILE A 61 1.69 9.09 0.51
CA ILE A 61 1.23 8.02 -0.38
C ILE A 61 -0.15 8.41 -0.92
N VAL A 62 -0.34 8.34 -2.24
CA VAL A 62 -1.55 8.86 -2.90
C VAL A 62 -2.29 7.82 -3.75
N SER A 63 -1.75 6.61 -3.89
CA SER A 63 -2.42 5.48 -4.55
C SER A 63 -2.16 4.18 -3.80
N GLY A 64 -2.92 3.12 -4.12
CA GLY A 64 -2.81 1.86 -3.40
C GLY A 64 -3.70 0.77 -3.99
N ALA A 65 -4.18 -0.13 -3.13
CA ALA A 65 -5.00 -1.28 -3.45
C ALA A 65 -6.38 -0.96 -4.06
N GLY A 66 -6.82 0.30 -3.98
CA GLY A 66 -8.18 0.68 -4.35
C GLY A 66 -9.23 -0.05 -3.51
N TYR A 67 -10.26 -0.55 -4.19
CA TYR A 67 -11.34 -1.34 -3.61
C TYR A 67 -10.90 -2.73 -3.11
N GLY A 68 -9.75 -3.22 -3.59
CA GLY A 68 -9.29 -4.58 -3.32
C GLY A 68 -8.95 -4.82 -1.85
N PHE A 69 -8.47 -3.78 -1.17
CA PHE A 69 -8.25 -3.81 0.26
C PHE A 69 -8.18 -2.39 0.82
N ALA A 70 -9.15 -2.02 1.64
CA ALA A 70 -9.19 -0.73 2.33
C ALA A 70 -9.52 -0.94 3.80
N TYR A 71 -8.88 -0.15 4.66
CA TYR A 71 -9.15 -0.11 6.08
C TYR A 71 -9.71 1.28 6.42
N ARG A 72 -10.95 1.31 6.94
CA ARG A 72 -11.68 2.55 7.28
C ARG A 72 -11.70 3.59 6.16
N GLY A 73 -11.93 3.13 4.93
CA GLY A 73 -11.99 3.98 3.75
C GLY A 73 -10.63 4.41 3.19
N PHE A 74 -9.52 4.08 3.84
CA PHE A 74 -8.17 4.28 3.31
C PHE A 74 -7.69 3.01 2.61
N PRO A 75 -7.48 3.03 1.29
CA PRO A 75 -6.86 1.90 0.60
C PRO A 75 -5.50 1.56 1.19
N ALA A 76 -5.20 0.26 1.33
CA ALA A 76 -3.86 -0.18 1.71
C ALA A 76 -2.85 0.22 0.63
N ALA A 77 -1.65 0.62 1.03
CA ALA A 77 -0.54 0.80 0.12
C ALA A 77 0.03 -0.55 -0.29
N ILE A 78 0.54 -0.62 -1.51
CA ILE A 78 1.12 -1.82 -2.14
C ILE A 78 2.42 -1.47 -2.88
N ILE A 79 3.22 -2.47 -3.22
CA ILE A 79 4.30 -2.30 -4.19
C ILE A 79 3.71 -1.84 -5.54
N GLY A 80 4.19 -0.71 -6.03
CA GLY A 80 3.64 0.03 -7.17
C GLY A 80 2.87 1.31 -6.79
N SER A 81 2.58 1.54 -5.51
CA SER A 81 1.90 2.76 -5.05
C SER A 81 2.77 3.99 -5.23
N GLU A 82 2.14 5.11 -5.57
CA GLU A 82 2.78 6.39 -5.84
C GLU A 82 2.75 7.28 -4.60
N ALA A 83 3.83 8.04 -4.40
CA ALA A 83 3.88 9.18 -3.51
C ALA A 83 3.51 10.47 -4.26
N GLU A 84 3.05 11.49 -3.54
CA GLU A 84 2.57 12.75 -4.12
C GLU A 84 3.57 13.39 -5.12
N ASN A 85 4.86 13.28 -4.83
CA ASN A 85 5.97 13.75 -5.65
C ASN A 85 6.30 12.90 -6.91
N GLY A 86 5.48 11.89 -7.22
CA GLY A 86 5.61 11.01 -8.39
C GLY A 86 6.55 9.82 -8.20
N ASP A 87 7.13 9.62 -7.01
CA ASP A 87 7.94 8.44 -6.72
C ASP A 87 7.07 7.20 -6.43
N VAL A 88 7.64 6.01 -6.52
CA VAL A 88 6.89 4.74 -6.44
C VAL A 88 7.53 3.80 -5.45
N ILE A 89 6.71 3.17 -4.58
CA ILE A 89 7.14 2.12 -3.65
C ILE A 89 7.52 0.86 -4.46
N GLU A 90 8.77 0.39 -4.34
CA GLU A 90 9.27 -0.78 -5.05
C GLU A 90 9.79 -1.90 -4.15
N TRP A 91 10.09 -1.61 -2.87
CA TRP A 91 10.68 -2.60 -1.98
C TRP A 91 9.93 -2.74 -0.67
N LEU A 92 9.81 -3.98 -0.22
CA LEU A 92 9.38 -4.31 1.14
C LEU A 92 10.57 -4.34 2.10
N PRO A 93 10.34 -4.05 3.39
CA PRO A 93 11.30 -4.39 4.43
C PRO A 93 11.46 -5.91 4.54
N ASP A 94 12.66 -6.35 4.93
CA ASP A 94 12.92 -7.76 5.24
C ASP A 94 12.27 -8.13 6.58
N THR A 95 11.05 -8.65 6.51
CA THR A 95 10.21 -8.97 7.67
C THR A 95 9.93 -10.47 7.78
N GLY A 96 10.32 -11.27 6.78
CA GLY A 96 9.97 -12.68 6.67
C GLY A 96 8.48 -12.96 6.39
N ILE A 97 7.66 -11.93 6.17
CA ILE A 97 6.21 -12.06 5.91
C ILE A 97 5.82 -11.17 4.73
N ALA A 98 4.99 -11.71 3.84
CA ALA A 98 4.37 -10.97 2.76
C ALA A 98 2.88 -11.30 2.71
N ALA A 99 2.04 -10.26 2.68
CA ALA A 99 0.64 -10.35 2.32
C ALA A 99 0.49 -9.69 0.95
N GLU A 100 -0.40 -10.22 0.09
CA GLU A 100 -0.46 -9.83 -1.32
C GLU A 100 -1.90 -9.63 -1.79
N ILE A 101 -2.08 -8.76 -2.78
CA ILE A 101 -3.33 -8.59 -3.51
C ILE A 101 -3.21 -9.23 -4.87
N HIS A 102 -4.15 -10.12 -5.19
CA HIS A 102 -4.29 -10.72 -6.51
C HIS A 102 -5.27 -9.87 -7.32
N VAL A 103 -4.76 -9.20 -8.35
CA VAL A 103 -5.58 -8.39 -9.25
C VAL A 103 -6.14 -9.30 -10.33
N PRO A 104 -7.47 -9.44 -10.48
CA PRO A 104 -8.07 -10.26 -11.51
C PRO A 104 -7.97 -9.57 -12.90
N GLU A 105 -8.27 -10.28 -13.98
CA GLU A 105 -8.23 -9.72 -15.35
C GLU A 105 -9.15 -8.50 -15.53
N GLU A 106 -10.32 -8.51 -14.92
CA GLU A 106 -11.25 -7.36 -14.91
C GLU A 106 -10.73 -6.15 -14.12
N GLY A 107 -9.67 -6.32 -13.34
CA GLY A 107 -9.09 -5.29 -12.49
C GLY A 107 -9.82 -5.10 -11.15
N ILE A 108 -9.30 -4.16 -10.37
CA ILE A 108 -9.88 -3.72 -9.10
C ILE A 108 -10.15 -2.22 -9.24
N GLU A 109 -11.36 -1.79 -8.88
CA GLU A 109 -11.71 -0.37 -8.90
C GLU A 109 -10.73 0.43 -8.02
N GLY A 110 -10.20 1.54 -8.54
CA GLY A 110 -9.26 2.39 -7.80
C GLY A 110 -7.85 1.82 -7.62
N PHE A 111 -7.54 0.65 -8.18
CA PHE A 111 -6.23 0.03 -8.07
C PHE A 111 -5.14 0.89 -8.70
N LEU A 112 -4.17 1.31 -7.88
CA LEU A 112 -3.10 2.26 -8.21
C LEU A 112 -3.61 3.59 -8.81
N VAL A 113 -4.87 3.96 -8.54
CA VAL A 113 -5.43 5.24 -8.96
C VAL A 113 -5.14 6.30 -7.89
N ARG A 114 -4.50 7.39 -8.30
CA ARG A 114 -4.20 8.53 -7.43
C ARG A 114 -5.48 9.18 -6.89
N GLY A 115 -5.53 9.40 -5.58
CA GLY A 115 -6.65 10.08 -4.91
C GLY A 115 -7.93 9.26 -4.82
N TYR A 116 -7.90 7.95 -5.13
CA TYR A 116 -9.06 7.10 -4.96
C TYR A 116 -9.45 6.98 -3.48
N SER A 117 -10.74 7.15 -3.20
CA SER A 117 -11.33 6.94 -1.87
C SER A 117 -12.38 5.86 -2.00
N ALA A 118 -12.25 4.80 -1.18
CA ALA A 118 -13.24 3.74 -1.17
C ALA A 118 -14.58 4.28 -0.62
N PRO A 119 -15.73 3.86 -1.17
CA PRO A 119 -17.03 4.46 -0.84
C PRO A 119 -17.56 4.13 0.57
N TRP A 120 -16.81 3.40 1.40
CA TRP A 120 -17.18 3.00 2.76
C TRP A 120 -16.33 3.78 3.78
N LYS A 121 -16.98 4.49 4.71
CA LYS A 121 -16.35 5.14 5.88
C LYS A 121 -16.80 4.44 7.16
#